data_AF-A0A1Z4BNR6-F1
#
_entry.id   AF-A0A1Z4BNR6-F1
#
_cell.length_a   1.000
_cell.length_b   1.000
_cell.length_c   1.000
_cell.angle_alpha   90.00
_cell.angle_beta   90.00
_cell.angle_gamma   90.00
#
_symmetry.space_group_name_H-M   'P 1'
#
loop_
_entity.id
_entity.type
_entity.pdbx_description
1 polymer ?
#
loop_
_entity_poly.entity_id
_entity_poly.type
_entity_poly.pdbx_seq_one_letter_code
_entity_poly.pdbx_strand_id
1 'polypeptide(L)'
;MAKEGFFTMETSLNILKNLFKEELISFDKQYDELTLKFKGYYLWCYVYKDTEEEILEEELGKLNLNIKYEAETPQQVIADFKKKALMLGLKERLL
;
A
#
# COMPACT_ATOMS: atom_id res chain seq x y z
N MET A 1 12.05 -3.53 -14.63
CA MET A 1 10.62 -3.37 -14.30
C MET A 1 10.50 -3.36 -12.78
N ALA A 2 9.71 -2.44 -12.22
CA ALA A 2 9.40 -2.48 -10.80
C ALA A 2 8.75 -3.82 -10.46
N LYS A 3 9.12 -4.41 -9.33
CA LYS A 3 8.38 -5.56 -8.79
C LYS A 3 7.10 -4.99 -8.18
N GLU A 4 6.01 -5.74 -8.28
CA GLU A 4 4.70 -5.29 -7.79
C GLU A 4 4.07 -6.33 -6.86
N GLY A 5 3.22 -5.87 -5.94
CA GLY A 5 2.38 -6.70 -5.09
C GLY A 5 1.00 -6.07 -4.94
N PHE A 6 -0.03 -6.89 -5.06
CA PHE A 6 -1.41 -6.44 -5.06
C PHE A 6 -2.13 -6.92 -3.81
N PHE A 7 -2.83 -6.00 -3.14
CA PHE A 7 -3.53 -6.27 -1.89
C PHE A 7 -4.91 -5.62 -1.86
N THR A 8 -5.75 -6.08 -0.94
CA THR A 8 -7.04 -5.44 -0.64
C THR A 8 -7.34 -5.48 0.86
N MET A 9 -8.13 -4.51 1.33
CA MET A 9 -8.66 -4.46 2.70
C MET A 9 -9.95 -3.65 2.76
N GLU A 10 -10.88 -4.03 3.62
CA GLU A 10 -12.06 -3.22 3.96
C GLU A 10 -11.68 -2.25 5.08
N THR A 11 -11.53 -0.97 4.75
CA THR A 11 -11.03 0.08 5.65
C THR A 11 -11.32 1.48 5.10
N SER A 12 -11.03 2.51 5.87
CA SER A 12 -10.85 3.87 5.35
C SER A 12 -9.37 4.14 5.04
N LEU A 13 -9.12 5.14 4.19
CA LEU A 13 -7.77 5.57 3.85
C LEU A 13 -7.03 6.13 5.08
N ASN A 14 -7.71 6.80 6.01
CA ASN A 14 -7.09 7.26 7.26
C ASN A 14 -6.65 6.11 8.17
N ILE A 15 -7.45 5.05 8.29
CA ILE A 15 -7.04 3.85 9.01
C ILE A 15 -5.84 3.21 8.30
N LEU A 16 -5.86 3.14 6.95
CA LEU A 16 -4.76 2.57 6.17
C LEU A 16 -3.44 3.33 6.37
N LYS A 17 -3.46 4.67 6.29
CA LYS A 17 -2.31 5.54 6.58
C LYS A 17 -1.77 5.28 7.98
N ASN A 18 -2.66 5.13 8.97
CA ASN A 18 -2.28 4.85 10.35
C ASN A 18 -1.64 3.48 10.54
N LEU A 19 -2.03 2.46 9.79
CA LEU A 19 -1.40 1.13 9.83
C LEU A 19 0.06 1.16 9.37
N PHE A 20 0.37 2.02 8.40
CA PHE A 20 1.73 2.21 7.86
C PHE A 20 2.45 3.43 8.43
N LYS A 21 1.96 4.04 9.51
CA LYS A 21 2.47 5.33 10.03
C LYS A 21 3.98 5.34 10.34
N GLU A 22 4.55 4.20 10.71
CA GLU A 22 5.98 4.09 11.02
C GLU A 22 6.85 4.11 9.76
N GLU A 23 6.31 3.62 8.65
CA GLU A 23 6.96 3.61 7.34
C GLU A 23 6.59 4.81 6.48
N LEU A 24 5.49 5.50 6.77
CA LEU A 24 4.93 6.56 5.93
C LEU A 24 5.82 7.80 5.91
N ILE A 25 6.30 8.14 4.71
CA ILE A 25 7.11 9.34 4.45
C ILE A 25 6.23 10.49 3.97
N SER A 26 5.32 10.20 3.05
CA SER A 26 4.43 11.18 2.45
C SER A 26 3.18 10.53 1.88
N PHE A 27 2.13 11.33 1.73
CA PHE A 27 0.91 10.97 1.02
C PHE A 27 0.66 11.99 -0.09
N ASP A 28 0.57 11.53 -1.33
CA ASP A 28 0.18 12.34 -2.48
C ASP A 28 -1.31 12.12 -2.77
N LYS A 29 -2.11 13.16 -2.50
CA LYS A 29 -3.56 13.12 -2.69
C LYS A 29 -3.97 13.05 -4.17
N GLN A 30 -3.15 13.54 -5.10
CA GLN A 30 -3.51 13.52 -6.53
C GLN A 30 -3.56 12.09 -7.08
N TYR A 31 -2.75 11.20 -6.51
CA TYR A 31 -2.61 9.82 -6.96
C TYR A 31 -3.07 8.78 -5.92
N ASP A 32 -3.63 9.24 -4.79
CA ASP A 32 -3.90 8.43 -3.60
C ASP A 32 -2.72 7.50 -3.26
N GLU A 33 -1.50 8.06 -3.32
CA GLU A 33 -0.25 7.33 -3.22
C GLU A 33 0.39 7.54 -1.85
N LEU A 34 0.69 6.44 -1.16
CA LEU A 34 1.52 6.45 0.04
C LEU A 34 2.96 6.14 -0.37
N THR A 35 3.89 7.05 -0.08
CA THR A 35 5.32 6.77 -0.15
C THR A 35 5.78 6.22 1.19
N LEU A 36 6.26 4.97 1.20
CA LEU A 36 6.71 4.27 2.40
C LEU A 36 8.22 4.01 2.33
N LYS A 37 8.88 4.00 3.49
CA LYS A 37 10.28 3.56 3.64
C LYS A 37 10.34 2.35 4.58
N PHE A 38 10.72 1.20 4.04
CA PHE A 38 10.79 -0.05 4.78
C PHE A 38 12.18 -0.67 4.67
N LYS A 39 12.83 -0.91 5.82
CA LYS A 39 14.20 -1.46 5.91
C LYS A 39 15.22 -0.72 5.02
N GLY A 40 15.06 0.59 4.85
CA GLY A 40 15.97 1.43 4.07
C GLY A 40 15.60 1.61 2.59
N TYR A 41 14.60 0.89 2.08
CA TYR A 41 14.15 0.95 0.68
C TYR A 41 12.82 1.69 0.56
N TYR A 42 12.63 2.41 -0.54
CA TYR A 42 11.35 3.06 -0.83
C TYR A 42 10.41 2.11 -1.55
N LEU A 43 9.12 2.27 -1.27
CA LEU A 43 8.04 1.61 -1.98
C LEU A 43 6.83 2.54 -2.05
N TRP A 44 6.09 2.42 -3.15
CA TRP A 44 4.94 3.26 -3.45
C TRP A 44 3.68 2.41 -3.42
N CYS A 45 2.71 2.84 -2.63
CA CYS A 45 1.45 2.16 -2.47
C CYS A 45 0.33 3.02 -3.04
N TYR A 46 -0.13 2.67 -4.23
CA TYR A 46 -1.26 3.31 -4.91
C TYR A 46 -2.56 2.71 -4.42
N VAL A 47 -3.42 3.53 -3.84
CA VAL A 47 -4.72 3.12 -3.31
C VAL A 47 -5.81 3.43 -4.33
N TYR A 48 -6.71 2.49 -4.59
CA TYR A 48 -7.80 2.68 -5.56
C TYR A 48 -9.05 1.88 -5.19
N LYS A 49 -10.21 2.35 -5.64
CA LYS A 49 -11.49 1.60 -5.63
C LYS A 49 -11.67 0.86 -6.95
N ASP A 50 -12.49 -0.20 -6.97
CA ASP A 50 -12.83 -0.87 -8.25
C ASP A 50 -13.73 0.03 -9.14
N THR A 51 -14.36 1.08 -8.56
CA THR A 51 -15.08 2.15 -9.25
C THR A 51 -14.19 3.39 -9.45
N GLU A 52 -14.51 4.24 -10.43
CA GLU A 52 -13.83 5.54 -10.66
C GLU A 52 -14.21 6.63 -9.64
N GLU A 53 -14.74 6.24 -8.48
CA GLU A 53 -15.16 7.17 -7.44
C GLU A 53 -13.97 7.69 -6.64
N GLU A 54 -14.06 8.97 -6.24
CA GLU A 54 -13.08 9.58 -5.33
C GLU A 54 -12.99 8.78 -4.01
N ILE A 55 -11.77 8.67 -3.47
CA ILE A 55 -11.53 8.10 -2.15
C ILE A 55 -11.67 9.23 -1.12
N LEU A 56 -12.74 9.17 -0.33
CA LEU A 56 -12.91 10.04 0.83
C LEU A 56 -12.17 9.43 2.03
N GLU A 57 -11.32 10.21 2.71
CA GLU A 57 -10.34 9.64 3.66
C GLU A 57 -10.96 8.89 4.85
N GLU A 58 -12.14 9.32 5.30
CA GLU A 58 -12.89 8.75 6.43
C GLU A 58 -13.88 7.65 6.01
N GLU A 59 -14.15 7.52 4.70
CA GLU A 59 -15.13 6.57 4.20
C GLU A 59 -14.61 5.14 4.33
N LEU A 60 -15.39 4.29 5.00
CA LEU A 60 -15.13 2.86 5.05
C LEU A 60 -15.55 2.22 3.72
N GLY A 61 -14.63 1.51 3.09
CA GLY A 61 -14.91 0.77 1.87
C GLY A 61 -13.84 -0.26 1.56
N LYS A 62 -14.02 -1.00 0.47
CA LYS A 62 -12.99 -1.90 -0.02
C LYS A 62 -11.95 -1.09 -0.79
N LEU A 63 -10.75 -1.02 -0.23
CA LEU A 63 -9.58 -0.43 -0.89
C LEU A 63 -8.74 -1.53 -1.55
N ASN A 64 -8.26 -1.26 -2.74
CA ASN A 64 -7.23 -2.03 -3.42
C ASN A 64 -5.90 -1.27 -3.36
N LEU A 65 -4.79 -2.00 -3.29
CA LEU A 65 -3.46 -1.44 -3.16
C LEU A 65 -2.55 -2.08 -4.22
N ASN A 66 -1.91 -1.26 -5.05
CA ASN A 66 -0.79 -1.67 -5.88
C ASN A 66 0.51 -1.15 -5.25
N ILE A 67 1.35 -2.07 -4.82
CA ILE A 67 2.59 -1.78 -4.12
C ILE A 67 3.75 -2.01 -5.08
N LYS A 68 4.45 -0.93 -5.44
CA LYS A 68 5.61 -0.94 -6.32
C LYS A 68 6.88 -0.80 -5.49
N TYR A 69 7.84 -1.69 -5.72
CA TYR A 69 9.14 -1.68 -5.06
C TYR A 69 10.19 -1.05 -5.98
N GLU A 70 11.16 -0.34 -5.41
CA GLU A 70 12.38 0.06 -6.13
C GLU A 70 13.03 -1.14 -6.83
N ALA A 71 13.63 -0.93 -8.00
CA ALA A 71 14.15 -2.01 -8.83
C ALA A 71 15.25 -2.82 -8.12
N GLU A 72 16.08 -2.13 -7.35
CA GLU A 72 17.16 -2.66 -6.54
C GLU A 72 16.69 -3.32 -5.22
N THR A 73 15.39 -3.26 -4.89
CA THR A 73 14.89 -3.82 -3.63
C THR A 73 15.16 -5.34 -3.58
N PRO A 74 15.88 -5.82 -2.55
CA PRO A 74 16.15 -7.24 -2.38
C PRO A 74 14.87 -8.06 -2.22
N GLN A 75 14.85 -9.28 -2.77
CA GLN A 75 13.69 -10.17 -2.66
C GLN A 75 13.28 -10.44 -1.20
N GLN A 76 14.25 -10.51 -0.29
CA GLN A 76 13.95 -10.69 1.13
C GLN A 76 13.19 -9.50 1.73
N VAL A 77 13.55 -8.26 1.36
CA VAL A 77 12.86 -7.06 1.85
C VAL A 77 11.42 -7.03 1.35
N ILE A 78 11.20 -7.41 0.09
CA ILE A 78 9.86 -7.55 -0.51
C ILE A 78 9.06 -8.61 0.25
N ALA A 79 9.62 -9.80 0.47
CA ALA A 79 8.96 -10.87 1.21
C ALA A 79 8.60 -10.46 2.65
N ASP A 80 9.50 -9.73 3.33
CA ASP A 80 9.28 -9.22 4.68
C ASP A 80 8.15 -8.18 4.71
N PHE A 81 8.12 -7.28 3.73
CA PHE A 81 7.04 -6.29 3.62
C PHE A 81 5.70 -6.98 3.37
N LYS A 82 5.64 -7.94 2.43
CA LYS A 82 4.42 -8.74 2.17
C LYS A 82 3.94 -9.44 3.43
N LYS A 83 4.85 -10.06 4.20
CA LYS A 83 4.52 -10.67 5.49
C LYS A 83 3.95 -9.66 6.48
N LYS A 84 4.53 -8.46 6.58
CA LYS A 84 3.98 -7.37 7.41
C LYS A 84 2.59 -6.96 6.95
N ALA A 85 2.38 -6.74 5.66
CA ALA A 85 1.07 -6.38 5.10
C ALA A 85 -0.02 -7.41 5.45
N LEU A 86 0.29 -8.70 5.29
CA LEU A 86 -0.61 -9.80 5.70
C LEU A 86 -0.93 -9.78 7.21
N MET A 87 0.09 -9.53 8.06
CA MET A 87 -0.10 -9.41 9.51
C MET A 87 -0.94 -8.19 9.91
N LEU A 88 -0.94 -7.14 9.10
CA LEU A 88 -1.80 -5.95 9.29
C LEU A 88 -3.24 -6.17 8.79
N GLY A 89 -3.55 -7.36 8.26
CA GLY A 89 -4.91 -7.73 7.83
C GLY A 89 -5.19 -7.50 6.34
N LEU A 90 -4.20 -7.08 5.56
CA LEU A 90 -4.34 -7.00 4.10
C LEU A 90 -4.42 -8.41 3.51
N LYS A 91 -5.19 -8.57 2.43
CA LYS A 91 -5.31 -9.83 1.70
C LYS A 91 -4.60 -9.69 0.36
N GLU A 92 -3.75 -10.66 0.01
CA GLU A 92 -3.14 -10.69 -1.33
C GLU A 92 -4.22 -10.88 -2.40
N ARG A 93 -4.07 -10.16 -3.52
CA ARG A 93 -4.90 -10.29 -4.70
C ARG A 93 -4.05 -10.91 -5.80
N LEU A 94 -4.51 -12.04 -6.34
CA LEU A 94 -4.00 -12.57 -7.60
C LEU A 94 -4.67 -11.75 -8.71
N LEU A 95 -3.85 -11.16 -9.59
CA LEU A 95 -4.34 -10.52 -10.80
C LEU A 95 -4.59 -11.54 -11.91
#